data_AF-A0A1A8QMN6-F1
#
_entry.id   AF-A0A1A8QMN6-F1
#
_cell.length_a   1.000
_cell.length_b   1.000
_cell.length_c   1.000
_cell.angle_alpha   90.00
_cell.angle_beta   90.00
_cell.angle_gamma   90.00
#
_symmetry.space_group_name_H-M   'P 1'
#
loop_
_entity.id
_entity.type
_entity.pdbx_description
1 polymer ?
#
loop_
_entity_poly.entity_id
_entity_poly.type
_entity_poly.pdbx_seq_one_letter_code
_entity_poly.pdbx_strand_id
1 'polypeptide(L)'
;SVQMVGLNGEQKLNRHEATFSYDVESVVYAEDTLLVVWRHGWQRRGKGFTEVLEEKTDKKKVYRMVKSDRTIVLETHQTTDQTGLSNLYLLEKAETYVQLP
;
A
#
# COMPACT_ATOMS: atom_id res chain seq x y z
N SER A 1 11.55 3.09 -6.68
CA SER A 1 11.28 4.07 -5.62
C SER A 1 9.98 4.79 -5.95
N VAL A 2 9.28 5.30 -4.93
CA VAL A 2 8.09 6.16 -5.10
C VAL A 2 8.47 7.59 -4.74
N GLN A 3 8.10 8.52 -5.61
CA GLN A 3 8.37 9.96 -5.45
C GLN A 3 7.05 10.72 -5.53
N MET A 4 6.82 11.63 -4.57
CA MET A 4 5.69 12.56 -4.68
C MET A 4 6.05 13.75 -5.55
N VAL A 5 5.21 14.02 -6.54
CA VAL A 5 5.33 15.14 -7.48
C VAL A 5 4.06 15.96 -7.47
N GLY A 6 4.17 17.24 -7.81
CA GLY A 6 3.00 18.07 -8.07
C GLY A 6 2.24 17.63 -9.33
N LEU A 7 1.08 18.23 -9.58
CA LEU A 7 0.29 18.00 -10.80
C LEU A 7 1.08 18.26 -12.09
N ASN A 8 2.11 19.09 -12.00
CA ASN A 8 2.97 19.48 -13.11
C ASN A 8 4.15 18.51 -13.30
N GLY A 9 4.24 17.44 -12.50
CA GLY A 9 5.39 16.53 -12.46
C GLY A 9 6.62 17.08 -11.72
N GLU A 10 6.57 18.33 -11.27
CA GLU A 10 7.68 18.93 -10.50
C GLU A 10 7.77 18.32 -9.10
N GLN A 11 8.99 17.96 -8.70
CA GLN A 11 9.28 17.56 -7.33
C GLN A 11 9.22 18.80 -6.43
N LYS A 12 8.38 18.76 -5.38
CA LYS A 12 8.42 19.80 -4.35
C LYS A 12 9.78 19.77 -3.64
N LEU A 13 10.27 20.94 -3.21
CA LEU A 13 11.55 21.11 -2.51
C LEU A 13 11.70 20.18 -1.29
N ASN A 14 10.59 19.77 -0.68
CA ASN A 14 10.54 18.78 0.38
C ASN A 14 10.54 17.37 -0.25
N ARG A 15 11.74 16.85 -0.56
CA ARG A 15 11.93 15.51 -1.13
C ARG A 15 11.36 14.46 -0.18
N HIS A 16 10.22 13.89 -0.53
CA HIS A 16 9.71 12.69 0.11
C HIS A 16 9.86 11.54 -0.88
N GLU A 17 10.92 10.77 -0.70
CA GLU A 17 11.26 9.60 -1.51
C GLU A 17 11.18 8.35 -0.63
N ALA A 18 10.46 7.34 -1.12
CA ALA A 18 10.33 6.06 -0.45
C ALA A 18 10.96 4.96 -1.32
N THR A 19 11.93 4.25 -0.75
CA THR A 19 12.49 3.01 -1.30
C THR A 19 11.92 1.81 -0.55
N PHE A 20 11.61 0.74 -1.30
CA PHE A 20 11.05 -0.48 -0.77
C PHE A 20 11.96 -1.65 -1.13
N SER A 21 12.15 -2.56 -0.19
CA SER A 21 12.94 -3.79 -0.38
C SER A 21 12.10 -4.96 -0.89
N TYR A 22 10.79 -4.74 -1.09
CA TYR A 22 9.82 -5.74 -1.54
C TYR A 22 9.35 -5.42 -2.96
N ASP A 23 8.86 -6.44 -3.65
CA ASP A 23 8.17 -6.28 -4.93
C ASP A 23 6.77 -5.73 -4.68
N VAL A 24 6.64 -4.41 -4.72
CA VAL A 24 5.43 -3.69 -4.34
C VAL A 24 4.38 -3.82 -5.44
N GLU A 25 3.19 -4.30 -5.07
CA GLU A 25 2.05 -4.46 -5.98
C GLU A 25 1.09 -3.26 -5.92
N SER A 26 1.02 -2.55 -4.79
CA SER A 26 0.12 -1.41 -4.62
C SER A 26 0.64 -0.40 -3.60
N VAL A 27 0.32 0.87 -3.84
CA VAL A 27 0.64 1.99 -2.92
C VAL A 27 -0.59 2.87 -2.76
N VAL A 28 -0.91 3.21 -1.52
CA VAL A 28 -2.05 4.06 -1.18
C VAL A 28 -1.58 5.18 -0.26
N TYR A 29 -2.00 6.40 -0.56
CA TYR A 29 -1.74 7.56 0.29
C TYR A 29 -3.03 7.97 0.99
N ALA A 30 -2.99 7.99 2.32
CA ALA A 30 -4.10 8.41 3.17
C ALA A 30 -3.57 8.90 4.53
N GLU A 31 -4.18 9.97 5.05
CA GLU A 31 -3.87 10.53 6.38
C GLU A 31 -2.37 10.84 6.59
N ASP A 32 -1.70 11.40 5.58
CA ASP A 32 -0.24 11.68 5.59
C ASP A 32 0.65 10.43 5.75
N THR A 33 0.08 9.24 5.49
CA THR A 33 0.80 7.97 5.49
C THR A 33 0.77 7.30 4.11
N LEU A 34 1.79 6.48 3.84
CA LEU A 34 1.82 5.55 2.71
C LEU A 34 1.57 4.13 3.20
N LEU A 35 0.51 3.50 2.70
CA LEU A 35 0.31 2.06 2.80
C LEU A 35 0.85 1.39 1.55
N VAL A 36 1.78 0.46 1.75
CA VAL A 36 2.50 -0.24 0.69
C VAL A 36 2.19 -1.71 0.83
N VAL A 37 1.73 -2.35 -0.24
CA VAL A 37 1.31 -3.76 -0.22
C VAL A 37 2.11 -4.53 -1.25
N TRP A 38 2.64 -5.68 -0.82
CA TRP A 38 3.26 -6.68 -1.68
C TRP A 38 2.56 -8.02 -1.42
N ARG A 39 2.85 -9.02 -2.26
CA ARG A 39 2.17 -10.32 -2.21
C ARG A 39 1.96 -10.89 -0.80
N HIS A 40 2.97 -10.83 0.06
CA HIS A 40 2.97 -11.50 1.37
C HIS A 40 2.98 -10.54 2.54
N GLY A 41 2.63 -9.27 2.33
CA GLY A 41 2.64 -8.32 3.42
C GLY A 41 2.26 -6.92 3.03
N TRP A 42 2.29 -6.06 4.03
CA TRP A 42 2.08 -4.64 3.86
C TRP A 42 2.86 -3.86 4.92
N GLN A 43 3.13 -2.60 4.62
CA GLN A 43 3.84 -1.68 5.49
C GLN A 43 3.18 -0.30 5.41
N ARG A 44 2.86 0.28 6.56
CA ARG A 44 2.39 1.65 6.68
C ARG A 44 3.55 2.54 7.09
N ARG A 45 3.81 3.59 6.32
CA ARG A 45 4.87 4.57 6.56
C ARG A 45 4.31 5.93 6.87
N GLY A 46 4.84 6.56 7.91
CA GLY A 46 4.46 7.90 8.36
C GLY A 46 5.40 8.96 7.82
N LYS A 47 5.94 9.78 8.73
CA LYS A 47 6.64 11.03 8.42
C LYS A 47 7.78 10.83 7.41
N GLY A 48 7.74 11.61 6.34
CA GLY A 48 8.76 11.58 5.28
C GLY A 48 8.84 10.25 4.52
N PHE A 49 7.87 9.34 4.70
CA PHE A 49 7.78 8.04 4.06
C PHE A 49 8.95 7.09 4.33
N THR A 50 9.67 7.33 5.43
CA THR A 50 10.79 6.51 5.89
C THR A 50 10.48 5.84 7.23
N GLU A 51 9.72 6.53 8.10
CA GLU A 51 9.26 6.00 9.36
C GLU A 51 8.25 4.86 9.11
N VAL A 52 8.57 3.66 9.57
CA VAL A 52 7.66 2.51 9.54
C VAL A 52 6.78 2.56 10.79
N LEU A 53 5.48 2.79 10.61
CA LEU A 53 4.51 2.83 11.70
C LEU A 53 3.97 1.42 12.00
N GLU A 54 3.64 0.67 10.95
CA GLU A 54 3.12 -0.68 11.05
C GLU A 54 3.67 -1.54 9.91
N GLU A 55 3.91 -2.82 10.18
CA GLU A 55 4.34 -3.79 9.17
C GLU A 55 3.76 -5.17 9.48
N LYS A 56 3.38 -5.89 8.43
CA LYS A 56 2.99 -7.29 8.51
C LYS A 56 3.56 -8.05 7.34
N THR A 57 4.23 -9.16 7.65
CA THR A 57 4.68 -10.15 6.65
C THR A 57 4.21 -11.54 7.05
N ASP A 58 3.49 -12.21 6.17
CA ASP A 58 3.05 -13.59 6.35
C ASP A 58 3.02 -14.32 5.00
N LYS A 59 3.98 -15.23 4.78
CA LYS A 59 4.10 -16.00 3.53
C LYS A 59 2.94 -16.98 3.30
N LYS A 60 2.16 -17.31 4.34
CA LYS A 60 0.97 -18.16 4.21
C LYS A 60 -0.23 -17.40 3.67
N LYS A 61 -0.16 -16.07 3.65
CA LYS A 61 -1.23 -15.21 3.16
C LYS A 61 -0.81 -14.44 1.93
N VAL A 62 -1.78 -14.19 1.08
CA VAL A 62 -1.69 -13.20 0.02
C VAL A 62 -2.46 -11.96 0.45
N TYR A 63 -1.87 -10.79 0.26
CA TYR A 63 -2.47 -9.49 0.53
C TYR A 63 -2.67 -8.76 -0.79
N ARG A 64 -3.88 -8.25 -1.03
CA ARG A 64 -4.21 -7.54 -2.27
C ARG A 64 -5.09 -6.34 -1.98
N MET A 65 -4.81 -5.22 -2.62
CA MET A 65 -5.71 -4.08 -2.60
C MET A 65 -6.88 -4.29 -3.56
N VAL A 66 -8.12 -4.17 -3.06
CA VAL A 66 -9.33 -4.24 -3.88
C VAL A 66 -9.70 -2.84 -4.34
N LYS A 67 -9.95 -2.69 -5.65
CA LYS A 67 -10.40 -1.43 -6.23
C LYS A 67 -11.76 -1.04 -5.64
N SER A 68 -11.80 0.14 -5.03
CA SER A 68 -13.00 0.74 -4.46
C SER A 68 -12.90 2.26 -4.61
N ASP A 69 -14.03 2.94 -4.80
CA ASP A 69 -14.05 4.36 -5.18
C ASP A 69 -13.41 5.27 -4.12
N ARG A 70 -13.66 4.99 -2.85
CA ARG A 70 -13.25 5.88 -1.74
C ARG A 70 -12.71 5.13 -0.53
N THR A 71 -12.75 3.80 -0.51
CA THR A 71 -12.37 3.04 0.67
C THR A 71 -11.15 2.18 0.38
N ILE A 72 -10.19 2.20 1.29
CA ILE A 72 -9.04 1.30 1.29
C ILE A 72 -9.55 -0.06 1.73
N VAL A 73 -9.70 -0.97 0.77
CA VAL A 73 -10.13 -2.35 1.02
C VAL A 73 -8.94 -3.28 0.82
N LEU A 74 -8.52 -3.95 1.89
CA LEU A 74 -7.47 -4.97 1.85
C LEU A 74 -8.12 -6.35 1.85
N GLU A 75 -7.84 -7.12 0.83
CA GLU A 75 -8.22 -8.53 0.74
C GLU A 75 -7.08 -9.41 1.22
N THR A 76 -7.41 -10.47 1.94
CA THR A 76 -6.47 -11.54 2.25
C THR A 76 -7.04 -12.93 1.97
N HIS A 77 -6.23 -13.81 1.40
CA HIS A 77 -6.54 -15.23 1.24
C HIS A 77 -5.31 -16.10 1.53
N GLN A 78 -5.48 -17.41 1.63
CA GLN A 78 -4.38 -18.34 1.90
C GLN A 78 -3.58 -18.62 0.62
N THR A 79 -2.25 -18.60 0.71
CA THR A 79 -1.38 -18.91 -0.44
C THR A 79 -1.61 -20.34 -0.96
N THR A 80 -1.97 -21.28 -0.08
CA THR A 80 -2.17 -22.70 -0.41
C THR A 80 -3.54 -23.02 -0.99
N ASP A 81 -4.52 -22.14 -0.85
CA ASP A 81 -5.89 -22.34 -1.34
C ASP A 81 -6.43 -21.03 -1.94
N GLN A 82 -6.18 -20.88 -3.24
CA GLN A 82 -6.65 -19.72 -4.02
C GLN A 82 -8.14 -19.79 -4.37
N THR A 83 -8.81 -20.91 -4.09
CA THR A 83 -10.25 -21.10 -4.30
C THR A 83 -11.07 -20.90 -3.03
N GLY A 84 -10.39 -20.80 -1.89
CA GLY A 84 -11.00 -20.55 -0.59
C GLY A 84 -11.57 -19.14 -0.47
N LEU A 85 -12.32 -18.91 0.61
CA LEU A 85 -12.92 -17.61 0.89
C LEU A 85 -11.84 -16.56 1.21
N SER A 86 -12.01 -15.37 0.64
CA SER A 86 -11.21 -14.20 0.97
C SER A 86 -11.80 -13.44 2.16
N ASN A 87 -10.94 -12.93 3.03
CA ASN A 87 -11.31 -11.95 4.05
C ASN A 87 -11.11 -10.54 3.50
N LEU A 88 -12.06 -9.64 3.75
CA LEU A 88 -11.98 -8.23 3.37
C LEU A 88 -11.89 -7.36 4.62
N TYR A 89 -10.95 -6.43 4.62
CA TYR A 89 -10.72 -5.47 5.68
C TYR A 89 -10.95 -4.05 5.14
N LEU A 90 -11.82 -3.30 5.81
CA LEU A 90 -12.02 -1.88 5.56
C LEU A 90 -11.02 -1.14 6.46
N LEU A 91 -10.01 -0.52 5.85
CA LEU A 91 -8.97 0.18 6.61
C LEU A 91 -9.41 1.63 6.88
N GLU A 92 -9.45 2.45 5.84
CA GLU A 92 -9.71 3.89 5.93
C GLU A 92 -10.32 4.41 4.61
N LYS A 93 -10.65 5.70 4.55
CA LYS A 93 -11.01 6.36 3.30
C LYS A 93 -9.72 6.73 2.53
N ALA A 94 -9.59 6.33 1.27
CA ALA A 94 -8.43 6.68 0.47
C ALA A 94 -8.53 8.14 -0.02
N GLU A 95 -7.47 8.92 0.17
CA GLU A 95 -7.35 10.23 -0.48
C GLU A 95 -6.79 10.08 -1.90
N THR A 96 -5.88 9.11 -2.12
CA THR A 96 -5.36 8.76 -3.45
C THR A 96 -4.99 7.28 -3.52
N TYR A 97 -5.42 6.61 -4.59
CA TYR A 97 -5.16 5.20 -4.86
C TYR A 97 -4.37 5.04 -6.17
N VAL A 98 -3.21 4.36 -6.12
CA VAL A 98 -2.39 4.05 -7.30
C VAL A 98 -2.15 2.55 -7.38
N GLN A 99 -2.63 1.92 -8.44
CA GLN A 99 -2.34 0.52 -8.75
C GLN A 99 -1.13 0.46 -9.69
N LEU A 100 -0.13 -0.35 -9.34
CA LEU A 100 1.06 -0.54 -10.18
C LEU A 100 0.79 -1.65 -11.22
N PRO A 101 1.39 -1.60 -12.42
CA PRO A 101 1.24 -2.61 -13.47
C PRO A 101 1.78 -3.99 -13.07
#